data_AF-A0A972K9S6-F1
#
_entry.id   AF-A0A972K9S6-F1
#
_cell.length_a   1.000
_cell.length_b   1.000
_cell.length_c   1.000
_cell.angle_alpha   90.00
_cell.angle_beta   90.00
_cell.angle_gamma   90.00
#
_symmetry.space_group_name_H-M   'P 1'
#
loop_
_entity.id
_entity.type
_entity.pdbx_description
1 polymer ?
#
loop_
_entity_poly.entity_id
_entity_poly.type
_entity_poly.pdbx_seq_one_letter_code
_entity_poly.pdbx_strand_id
1 'polypeptide(L)'
;MRRRWVPIIAIFMLIAAACSSSDAGDTTTTAAAPTTVATTLATTTTATPTTTTTPATTTTEAVEPAEGEDLGRSLDAPSAVITVDGDVSDWALVPGLATTLEPIVAEEGEPIDNRDITIKMAHDDENIYALLTVEDDYNWNPDDAKLSAAAALLFPVDTGGPHMGADDEEGETSTGMVDIWHWELECAAGVQSGGAVNPSGEAKDPGNDATCNFDDEWATDAETREDDNGAGAENSLLGVWSHSTPTDNSPGVWYFEMSRPLQTGDAQDAQFTVGEQTLLAIAYWDPDFGPDGWEDDTHVQSSNQEWIEVNLK
;
A
#
# COMPACT_ATOMS: atom_id res chain seq x y z
N MET A 1 51.47 1.41 -42.62
CA MET A 1 51.23 1.62 -41.17
C MET A 1 50.78 0.31 -40.55
N ARG A 2 51.64 -0.34 -39.76
CA ARG A 2 51.38 -1.65 -39.12
C ARG A 2 50.96 -1.39 -37.67
N ARG A 3 49.73 -1.78 -37.32
CA ARG A 3 49.13 -1.65 -35.98
C ARG A 3 49.68 -2.79 -35.10
N ARG A 4 50.44 -2.46 -34.06
CA ARG A 4 50.97 -3.41 -33.07
C ARG A 4 49.89 -3.66 -32.01
N TRP A 5 49.56 -4.93 -31.80
CA TRP A 5 48.76 -5.42 -30.69
C TRP A 5 49.60 -5.41 -29.40
N VAL A 6 48.99 -4.99 -28.30
CA VAL A 6 49.52 -5.11 -26.93
C VAL A 6 48.58 -6.06 -26.18
N PRO A 7 49.05 -7.17 -25.61
CA PRO A 7 48.24 -7.98 -24.72
C PRO A 7 48.35 -7.46 -23.27
N ILE A 8 47.21 -7.30 -22.61
CA ILE A 8 47.07 -7.02 -21.18
C ILE A 8 47.31 -8.33 -20.41
N ILE A 9 48.24 -8.31 -19.47
CA ILE A 9 48.55 -9.40 -18.53
C ILE A 9 47.67 -9.21 -17.29
N ALA A 10 46.79 -10.17 -17.01
CA ALA A 10 46.04 -10.25 -15.76
C ALA A 10 46.91 -10.87 -14.67
N ILE A 11 47.04 -10.18 -13.53
CA ILE A 11 47.71 -10.68 -12.32
C ILE A 11 46.63 -11.17 -11.36
N PHE A 12 46.56 -12.48 -11.16
CA PHE A 12 45.85 -13.11 -10.06
C PHE A 12 46.73 -13.03 -8.80
N MET A 13 46.26 -12.34 -7.75
CA MET A 13 46.83 -12.49 -6.41
C MET A 13 45.96 -13.40 -5.57
N LEU A 14 46.59 -14.51 -5.18
CA LEU A 14 46.19 -15.52 -4.23
C LEU A 14 46.48 -14.98 -2.81
N ILE A 15 45.51 -14.98 -1.90
CA ILE A 15 45.78 -14.94 -0.46
C ILE A 15 45.18 -16.20 0.16
N ALA A 16 46.04 -17.00 0.77
CA ALA A 16 45.69 -18.19 1.51
C ALA A 16 46.03 -18.01 3.00
N ALA A 17 45.13 -18.58 3.82
CA ALA A 17 45.34 -19.18 5.14
C ALA A 17 45.51 -18.27 6.39
N ALA A 18 44.59 -18.43 7.34
CA ALA A 18 44.88 -19.16 8.58
C ALA A 18 43.60 -19.61 9.31
N CYS A 19 43.57 -20.89 9.67
CA CYS A 19 42.58 -21.54 10.53
C CYS A 19 43.02 -21.53 12.00
N SER A 20 42.07 -21.51 12.94
CA SER A 20 41.98 -22.39 14.13
C SER A 20 40.65 -22.10 14.85
N SER A 21 39.64 -22.99 14.79
CA SER A 21 39.30 -24.04 15.79
C SER A 21 39.13 -23.48 17.21
N SER A 22 38.09 -23.75 18.00
CA SER A 22 37.07 -24.82 18.05
C SER A 22 36.23 -24.54 19.30
N ASP A 23 34.91 -24.75 19.29
CA ASP A 23 34.29 -25.65 20.26
C ASP A 23 32.86 -26.03 19.90
N ALA A 24 32.52 -27.26 20.24
CA ALA A 24 31.32 -27.97 19.90
C ALA A 24 30.41 -28.14 21.12
N GLY A 25 29.11 -28.28 20.85
CA GLY A 25 28.14 -28.92 21.74
C GLY A 25 27.18 -27.94 22.41
N ASP A 26 25.95 -27.87 21.92
CA ASP A 26 24.85 -28.70 22.44
C ASP A 26 23.57 -28.28 21.68
N THR A 27 23.00 -29.17 20.87
CA THR A 27 21.71 -28.91 20.22
C THR A 27 20.78 -30.04 20.60
N THR A 28 20.04 -29.80 21.67
CA THR A 28 19.02 -30.68 22.20
C THR A 28 17.83 -30.70 21.24
N THR A 29 17.68 -31.81 20.53
CA THR A 29 16.47 -32.14 19.77
C THR A 29 15.34 -32.41 20.75
N THR A 30 14.38 -31.48 20.87
CA THR A 30 13.13 -31.75 21.58
C THR A 30 12.09 -32.19 20.56
N ALA A 31 11.70 -33.46 20.68
CA ALA A 31 10.70 -34.12 19.87
C ALA A 31 9.29 -33.54 20.10
N ALA A 32 8.53 -33.50 19.02
CA ALA A 32 7.11 -33.16 18.99
C ALA A 32 6.28 -34.07 19.92
N ALA A 33 5.41 -33.45 20.70
CA ALA A 33 4.40 -34.15 21.49
C ALA A 33 3.20 -34.53 20.59
N PRO A 34 2.56 -35.69 20.82
CA PRO A 34 1.42 -36.13 20.02
C PRO A 34 0.15 -35.35 20.37
N THR A 35 -0.46 -34.75 19.35
CA THR A 35 -1.81 -34.16 19.42
C THR A 35 -2.83 -35.25 19.72
N THR A 36 -3.50 -35.13 20.87
CA THR A 36 -4.56 -36.05 21.28
C THR A 36 -5.86 -35.66 20.57
N VAL A 37 -6.38 -36.57 19.74
CA VAL A 37 -7.67 -36.43 19.06
C VAL A 37 -8.79 -36.57 20.10
N ALA A 38 -9.46 -35.46 20.42
CA ALA A 38 -10.70 -35.48 21.19
C ALA A 38 -11.87 -35.70 20.24
N THR A 39 -12.49 -36.88 20.35
CA THR A 39 -13.74 -37.24 19.68
C THR A 39 -14.89 -36.62 20.48
N THR A 40 -15.58 -35.62 19.93
CA THR A 40 -16.87 -35.13 20.46
C THR A 40 -18.01 -35.82 19.74
N LEU A 41 -18.76 -36.60 20.52
CA LEU A 41 -19.97 -37.30 20.12
C LEU A 41 -21.10 -36.32 19.80
N ALA A 42 -21.76 -36.60 18.67
CA ALA A 42 -22.98 -35.98 18.22
C ALA A 42 -24.10 -36.05 19.27
N THR A 43 -24.75 -34.91 19.51
CA THR A 43 -26.05 -34.84 20.19
C THR A 43 -27.09 -34.47 19.15
N THR A 44 -28.00 -35.43 18.88
CA THR A 44 -29.13 -35.26 17.97
C THR A 44 -30.24 -34.52 18.71
N THR A 45 -30.47 -33.25 18.38
CA THR A 45 -31.63 -32.49 18.86
C THR A 45 -32.76 -32.62 17.86
N THR A 46 -33.87 -33.24 18.28
CA THR A 46 -35.12 -33.33 17.54
C THR A 46 -35.78 -31.94 17.47
N ALA A 47 -35.81 -31.34 16.27
CA ALA A 47 -36.57 -30.11 16.01
C ALA A 47 -38.05 -30.44 15.71
N THR A 48 -38.93 -29.68 16.35
CA THR A 48 -40.40 -29.70 16.17
C THR A 48 -40.77 -28.89 14.92
N PRO A 49 -41.79 -29.27 14.13
CA PRO A 49 -42.07 -28.61 12.86
C PRO A 49 -42.60 -27.18 13.06
N THR A 50 -41.87 -26.21 12.50
CA THR A 50 -42.32 -24.82 12.39
C THR A 50 -43.07 -24.64 11.07
N THR A 51 -44.27 -24.07 11.16
CA THR A 51 -45.16 -23.68 10.06
C THR A 51 -44.44 -22.78 9.05
N THR A 52 -44.39 -23.22 7.80
CA THR A 52 -43.93 -22.42 6.66
C THR A 52 -44.99 -21.36 6.32
N THR A 53 -44.69 -20.10 6.63
CA THR A 53 -45.33 -18.95 5.98
C THR A 53 -44.37 -18.42 4.92
N THR A 54 -44.79 -18.52 3.66
CA THR A 54 -44.13 -17.92 2.50
C THR A 54 -43.95 -16.41 2.73
N PRO A 55 -42.71 -15.86 2.70
CA PRO A 55 -42.52 -14.42 2.66
C PRO A 55 -43.05 -13.91 1.32
N ALA A 56 -43.89 -12.88 1.36
CA ALA A 56 -44.26 -12.13 0.17
C ALA A 56 -42.99 -11.51 -0.41
N THR A 57 -42.72 -11.77 -1.68
CA THR A 57 -41.71 -11.06 -2.47
C THR A 57 -42.18 -9.61 -2.60
N THR A 58 -41.71 -8.75 -1.70
CA THR A 58 -41.68 -7.32 -1.97
C THR A 58 -40.52 -7.10 -2.92
N THR A 59 -40.83 -6.86 -4.19
CA THR A 59 -39.88 -6.27 -5.13
C THR A 59 -39.54 -4.88 -4.60
N THR A 60 -38.45 -4.77 -3.83
CA THR A 60 -37.78 -3.50 -3.67
C THR A 60 -37.16 -3.22 -5.02
N GLU A 61 -37.82 -2.36 -5.79
CA GLU A 61 -37.23 -1.70 -6.95
C GLU A 61 -35.89 -1.11 -6.46
N ALA A 62 -34.79 -1.61 -7.01
CA ALA A 62 -33.49 -1.01 -6.78
C ALA A 62 -33.63 0.44 -7.24
N VAL A 63 -33.64 1.36 -6.28
CA VAL A 63 -33.47 2.77 -6.60
C VAL A 63 -32.05 2.86 -7.12
N GLU A 64 -31.93 2.91 -8.46
CA GLU A 64 -30.74 3.42 -9.12
C GLU A 64 -30.34 4.70 -8.38
N PRO A 65 -29.12 4.79 -7.83
CA PRO A 65 -28.68 6.05 -7.24
C PRO A 65 -28.85 7.12 -8.31
N ALA A 66 -29.52 8.21 -7.95
CA ALA A 66 -29.76 9.31 -8.86
C ALA A 66 -28.40 9.76 -9.41
N GLU A 67 -28.24 9.74 -10.74
CA GLU A 67 -27.11 10.39 -11.38
C GLU A 67 -27.06 11.85 -10.90
N GLY A 68 -25.99 12.21 -10.18
CA GLY A 68 -25.72 13.57 -9.77
C GLY A 68 -26.07 13.96 -8.34
N GLU A 69 -26.12 13.04 -7.38
CA GLU A 69 -25.81 13.43 -6.00
C GLU A 69 -24.29 13.52 -5.86
N ASP A 70 -23.78 14.74 -5.71
CA ASP A 70 -22.41 15.03 -5.27
C ASP A 70 -22.27 14.48 -3.84
N LEU A 71 -22.01 13.17 -3.74
CA LEU A 71 -21.47 12.54 -2.56
C LEU A 71 -20.05 13.09 -2.43
N GLY A 72 -19.92 14.32 -1.94
CA GLY A 72 -18.68 15.09 -1.94
C GLY A 72 -17.49 14.20 -1.59
N ARG A 73 -16.38 14.34 -2.33
CA ARG A 73 -15.16 13.52 -2.23
C ARG A 73 -14.56 13.59 -0.84
N SER A 74 -15.15 12.86 0.08
CA SER A 74 -14.89 12.93 1.50
C SER A 74 -15.19 11.60 2.16
N LEU A 75 -14.42 11.25 3.18
CA LEU A 75 -14.68 10.11 4.04
C LEU A 75 -14.50 10.44 5.51
N ASP A 76 -15.11 9.61 6.35
CA ASP A 76 -14.87 9.60 7.79
C ASP A 76 -13.80 8.56 8.10
N ALA A 77 -12.79 8.98 8.85
CA ALA A 77 -11.82 8.09 9.48
C ALA A 77 -12.16 8.00 10.98
N PRO A 78 -12.98 7.02 11.41
CA PRO A 78 -13.33 6.86 12.83
C PRO A 78 -12.18 6.24 13.63
N SER A 79 -12.24 6.39 14.94
CA SER A 79 -11.44 5.57 15.84
C SER A 79 -11.80 4.08 15.70
N ALA A 80 -10.82 3.22 15.44
CA ALA A 80 -10.96 1.78 15.31
C ALA A 80 -9.70 1.04 15.80
N VAL A 81 -9.84 -0.24 16.15
CA VAL A 81 -8.70 -1.10 16.44
C VAL A 81 -8.37 -1.86 15.17
N ILE A 82 -7.28 -1.48 14.51
CA ILE A 82 -6.80 -2.07 13.26
C ILE A 82 -5.49 -2.81 13.50
N THR A 83 -5.35 -4.00 12.94
CA THR A 83 -4.10 -4.77 12.90
C THR A 83 -3.64 -4.86 11.46
N VAL A 84 -2.48 -4.29 11.14
CA VAL A 84 -1.89 -4.37 9.79
C VAL A 84 -1.24 -5.75 9.61
N ASP A 85 -2.03 -6.73 9.16
CA ASP A 85 -1.60 -8.13 9.01
C ASP A 85 -2.10 -8.85 7.74
N GLY A 86 -2.82 -8.15 6.86
CA GLY A 86 -3.37 -8.69 5.63
C GLY A 86 -4.78 -9.30 5.78
N ASP A 87 -5.32 -9.39 7.00
CA ASP A 87 -6.70 -9.80 7.29
C ASP A 87 -7.62 -8.59 7.47
N VAL A 88 -8.32 -8.23 6.40
CA VAL A 88 -9.18 -7.03 6.35
C VAL A 88 -10.47 -7.12 7.18
N SER A 89 -10.62 -8.09 8.08
CA SER A 89 -11.87 -8.33 8.81
C SER A 89 -12.19 -7.27 9.88
N ASP A 90 -11.19 -6.62 10.45
CA ASP A 90 -11.34 -5.49 11.38
C ASP A 90 -11.85 -4.20 10.71
N TRP A 91 -11.64 -4.04 9.40
CA TRP A 91 -12.19 -2.96 8.57
C TRP A 91 -13.69 -3.08 8.29
N ALA A 92 -14.36 -4.15 8.73
CA ALA A 92 -15.75 -4.43 8.36
C ALA A 92 -16.75 -3.34 8.75
N LEU A 93 -16.45 -2.56 9.80
CA LEU A 93 -17.30 -1.46 10.27
C LEU A 93 -16.75 -0.06 9.92
N VAL A 94 -15.56 0.01 9.31
CA VAL A 94 -14.98 1.26 8.84
C VAL A 94 -15.65 1.66 7.52
N PRO A 95 -16.25 2.85 7.42
CA PRO A 95 -16.84 3.32 6.17
C PRO A 95 -15.74 3.53 5.13
N GLY A 96 -16.07 3.30 3.85
CA GLY A 96 -15.17 3.53 2.73
C GLY A 96 -15.76 4.49 1.71
N LEU A 97 -14.88 5.17 1.00
CA LEU A 97 -15.20 5.95 -0.18
C LEU A 97 -14.88 5.11 -1.42
N ALA A 98 -15.91 4.74 -2.17
CA ALA A 98 -15.74 4.21 -3.51
C ALA A 98 -15.54 5.36 -4.49
N THR A 99 -14.52 5.28 -5.33
CA THR A 99 -14.23 6.28 -6.38
C THR A 99 -13.50 5.60 -7.54
N THR A 100 -13.42 6.31 -8.66
CA THR A 100 -12.71 5.86 -9.85
C THR A 100 -11.45 6.70 -10.02
N LEU A 101 -10.30 6.03 -10.15
CA LEU A 101 -9.03 6.64 -10.53
C LEU A 101 -8.97 6.77 -12.06
N GLU A 102 -8.43 7.89 -12.52
CA GLU A 102 -8.34 8.26 -13.93
C GLU A 102 -6.88 8.31 -14.39
N PRO A 103 -6.57 7.94 -15.63
CA PRO A 103 -5.22 8.04 -16.19
C PRO A 103 -4.62 9.44 -16.04
N ILE A 104 -3.36 9.51 -15.64
CA ILE A 104 -2.62 10.79 -15.62
C ILE A 104 -2.32 11.28 -17.06
N VAL A 105 -1.96 10.37 -17.96
CA VAL A 105 -1.78 10.64 -19.39
C VAL A 105 -2.86 9.93 -20.20
N ALA A 106 -3.53 10.68 -21.09
CA ALA A 106 -4.37 10.09 -22.12
C ALA A 106 -3.55 9.89 -23.40
N GLU A 107 -2.98 8.69 -23.59
CA GLU A 107 -2.26 8.37 -24.82
C GLU A 107 -3.20 7.91 -25.95
N GLU A 108 -3.05 8.50 -27.14
CA GLU A 108 -3.83 8.13 -28.32
C GLU A 108 -3.37 6.77 -28.86
N GLY A 109 -4.09 5.71 -28.51
CA GLY A 109 -3.91 4.36 -29.05
C GLY A 109 -3.61 3.28 -28.02
N GLU A 110 -3.22 3.67 -26.80
CA GLU A 110 -2.95 2.78 -25.66
C GLU A 110 -3.55 3.42 -24.39
N PRO A 111 -4.89 3.59 -24.31
CA PRO A 111 -5.49 4.23 -23.14
C PRO A 111 -5.35 3.31 -21.93
N ILE A 112 -4.75 3.84 -20.87
CA ILE A 112 -4.82 3.25 -19.53
C ILE A 112 -6.30 3.24 -19.12
N ASP A 113 -6.81 2.09 -18.70
CA ASP A 113 -8.19 1.99 -18.25
C ASP A 113 -8.34 2.61 -16.85
N ASN A 114 -9.46 3.30 -16.63
CA ASN A 114 -9.84 3.76 -15.30
C ASN A 114 -9.89 2.59 -14.31
N ARG A 115 -9.60 2.87 -13.03
CA ARG A 115 -9.63 1.85 -11.98
C ARG A 115 -10.60 2.21 -10.87
N ASP A 116 -11.57 1.33 -10.62
CA ASP A 116 -12.46 1.48 -9.47
C ASP A 116 -11.74 1.01 -8.20
N ILE A 117 -11.75 1.87 -7.19
CA ILE A 117 -11.14 1.62 -5.89
C ILE A 117 -12.11 1.89 -4.76
N THR A 118 -11.83 1.33 -3.60
CA THR A 118 -12.39 1.82 -2.34
C THR A 118 -11.26 2.11 -1.36
N ILE A 119 -11.25 3.33 -0.83
CA ILE A 119 -10.36 3.74 0.26
C ILE A 119 -11.14 3.78 1.57
N LYS A 120 -10.57 3.17 2.60
CA LYS A 120 -11.02 3.30 3.99
C LYS A 120 -9.88 3.88 4.79
N MET A 121 -10.22 4.71 5.77
CA MET A 121 -9.25 5.19 6.75
C MET A 121 -9.81 5.07 8.16
N ALA A 122 -8.92 4.91 9.12
CA ALA A 122 -9.24 4.85 10.55
C ALA A 122 -8.07 5.40 11.36
N HIS A 123 -8.26 5.60 12.65
CA HIS A 123 -7.18 5.94 13.57
C HIS A 123 -7.34 5.25 14.91
N ASP A 124 -6.27 5.22 15.70
CA ASP A 124 -6.36 5.03 17.14
C ASP A 124 -5.64 6.17 17.87
N ASP A 125 -5.26 5.98 19.13
CA ASP A 125 -4.57 7.01 19.90
C ASP A 125 -3.12 7.24 19.42
N GLU A 126 -2.58 6.36 18.57
CA GLU A 126 -1.17 6.33 18.18
C GLU A 126 -0.96 6.45 16.66
N ASN A 127 -1.80 5.83 15.84
CA ASN A 127 -1.60 5.69 14.39
C ASN A 127 -2.83 6.11 13.59
N ILE A 128 -2.57 6.51 12.35
CA ILE A 128 -3.54 6.51 11.26
C ILE A 128 -3.38 5.23 10.44
N TYR A 129 -4.49 4.72 9.92
CA TYR A 129 -4.57 3.52 9.11
C TYR A 129 -5.27 3.82 7.79
N ALA A 130 -4.82 3.20 6.71
CA ALA A 130 -5.48 3.20 5.42
C ALA A 130 -5.64 1.76 4.90
N LEU A 131 -6.78 1.47 4.30
CA LEU A 131 -7.00 0.28 3.48
C LEU A 131 -7.44 0.73 2.09
N LEU A 132 -6.53 0.59 1.13
CA LEU A 132 -6.84 0.76 -0.29
C LEU A 132 -7.22 -0.61 -0.86
N THR A 133 -8.37 -0.66 -1.53
CA THR A 133 -8.82 -1.84 -2.26
C THR A 133 -8.98 -1.52 -3.73
N VAL A 134 -8.45 -2.40 -4.58
CA VAL A 134 -8.42 -2.21 -6.04
C VAL A 134 -8.94 -3.47 -6.70
N GLU A 135 -9.99 -3.37 -7.52
CA GLU A 135 -10.44 -4.48 -8.34
C GLU A 135 -9.48 -4.66 -9.52
N ASP A 136 -8.65 -5.70 -9.43
CA ASP A 136 -7.66 -6.02 -10.46
C ASP A 136 -7.33 -7.51 -10.44
N ASP A 137 -6.56 -7.97 -11.43
CA ASP A 137 -6.05 -9.33 -11.43
C ASP A 137 -4.73 -9.47 -10.66
N TYR A 138 -4.36 -10.72 -10.35
CA TYR A 138 -3.15 -11.02 -9.61
C TYR A 138 -1.95 -11.18 -10.54
N ASN A 139 -1.06 -10.20 -10.54
CA ASN A 139 0.13 -10.14 -11.38
C ASN A 139 1.44 -9.95 -10.58
N TRP A 140 1.47 -10.26 -9.28
CA TRP A 140 2.68 -10.12 -8.47
C TRP A 140 3.89 -10.90 -9.02
N ASN A 141 5.02 -10.21 -9.11
CA ASN A 141 6.28 -10.72 -9.61
C ASN A 141 7.41 -10.50 -8.57
N PRO A 142 8.02 -11.57 -8.04
CA PRO A 142 9.09 -11.48 -7.03
C PRO A 142 10.45 -11.01 -7.57
N ASP A 143 10.62 -11.00 -8.89
CA ASP A 143 11.90 -10.69 -9.53
C ASP A 143 11.96 -9.24 -10.06
N ASP A 144 10.80 -8.58 -10.21
CA ASP A 144 10.68 -7.23 -10.76
C ASP A 144 9.39 -6.54 -10.27
N ALA A 145 9.53 -5.50 -9.45
CA ALA A 145 8.40 -4.78 -8.87
C ALA A 145 7.60 -3.99 -9.92
N LYS A 146 8.22 -3.59 -11.03
CA LYS A 146 7.54 -2.94 -12.18
C LYS A 146 6.54 -3.87 -12.86
N LEU A 147 6.72 -5.19 -12.68
CA LEU A 147 5.81 -6.24 -13.14
C LEU A 147 4.81 -6.65 -12.06
N SER A 148 4.64 -5.87 -11.00
CA SER A 148 3.62 -6.03 -9.96
C SER A 148 2.79 -4.76 -9.83
N ALA A 149 1.61 -4.86 -9.20
CA ALA A 149 0.87 -3.68 -8.77
C ALA A 149 1.71 -2.78 -7.84
N ALA A 150 1.51 -1.47 -7.91
CA ALA A 150 2.05 -0.49 -6.97
C ALA A 150 0.97 0.52 -6.59
N ALA A 151 1.10 1.17 -5.43
CA ALA A 151 0.13 2.13 -4.94
C ALA A 151 0.80 3.29 -4.23
N ALA A 152 0.16 4.47 -4.26
CA ALA A 152 0.58 5.61 -3.47
C ALA A 152 -0.58 6.34 -2.79
N LEU A 153 -0.35 6.80 -1.56
CA LEU A 153 -1.21 7.76 -0.86
C LEU A 153 -0.44 9.06 -0.69
N LEU A 154 -1.11 10.18 -1.01
CA LEU A 154 -0.53 11.51 -1.00
C LEU A 154 -1.25 12.40 0.02
N PHE A 155 -0.50 13.04 0.90
CA PHE A 155 -1.02 13.97 1.91
C PHE A 155 -0.28 15.32 1.84
N PRO A 156 -0.96 16.46 1.98
CA PRO A 156 -0.26 17.73 2.09
C PRO A 156 0.40 17.86 3.46
N VAL A 157 1.68 18.25 3.48
CA VAL A 157 2.40 18.59 4.71
C VAL A 157 1.99 19.98 5.21
N ASP A 158 1.86 20.93 4.27
CA ASP A 158 1.41 22.29 4.51
C ASP A 158 0.38 22.70 3.44
N THR A 159 0.80 23.49 2.45
CA THR A 159 -0.04 24.05 1.39
C THR A 159 0.14 23.34 0.04
N GLY A 160 0.71 22.13 0.04
CA GLY A 160 0.90 21.33 -1.17
C GLY A 160 -0.42 21.10 -1.90
N GLY A 161 -0.40 21.25 -3.22
CA GLY A 161 -1.54 20.96 -4.09
C GLY A 161 -1.62 19.48 -4.49
N PRO A 162 -2.76 19.04 -5.05
CA PRO A 162 -3.04 17.61 -5.30
C PRO A 162 -2.16 17.00 -6.39
N HIS A 163 -1.53 17.83 -7.24
CA HIS A 163 -0.61 17.39 -8.28
C HIS A 163 0.81 17.35 -7.72
N MET A 164 1.05 16.46 -6.76
CA MET A 164 2.35 16.25 -6.11
C MET A 164 2.95 17.51 -5.47
N GLY A 165 2.12 18.40 -4.94
CA GLY A 165 2.54 19.66 -4.34
C GLY A 165 2.21 20.90 -5.18
N ALA A 166 1.75 20.73 -6.42
CA ALA A 166 1.37 21.82 -7.33
C ALA A 166 -0.16 21.99 -7.51
N ASP A 167 -0.58 23.18 -7.96
CA ASP A 167 -1.98 23.57 -8.18
C ASP A 167 -2.42 23.63 -9.66
N ASP A 168 -1.54 23.28 -10.59
CA ASP A 168 -1.87 23.04 -12.00
C ASP A 168 -1.85 21.56 -12.34
N GLU A 169 -2.64 21.18 -13.35
CA GLU A 169 -2.81 19.79 -13.80
C GLU A 169 -1.49 19.19 -14.31
N GLU A 170 -0.58 20.01 -14.85
CA GLU A 170 0.75 19.60 -15.29
C GLU A 170 1.73 19.36 -14.12
N GLY A 171 1.37 19.74 -12.90
CA GLY A 171 2.16 19.53 -11.70
C GLY A 171 3.39 20.43 -11.59
N GLU A 172 3.44 21.59 -12.26
CA GLU A 172 4.65 22.43 -12.38
C GLU A 172 4.74 23.55 -11.32
N THR A 173 3.61 24.12 -10.89
CA THR A 173 3.54 25.29 -10.01
C THR A 173 3.35 24.86 -8.57
N SER A 174 4.47 24.59 -7.89
CA SER A 174 4.47 24.24 -6.47
C SER A 174 3.74 25.27 -5.59
N THR A 175 2.81 24.79 -4.77
CA THR A 175 2.18 25.55 -3.68
C THR A 175 2.66 25.12 -2.31
N GLY A 176 3.38 24.00 -2.21
CA GLY A 176 3.93 23.48 -0.97
C GLY A 176 4.45 22.07 -1.14
N MET A 177 4.67 21.39 -0.02
CA MET A 177 5.16 20.03 0.02
C MET A 177 4.01 19.06 0.28
N VAL A 178 4.12 17.89 -0.32
CA VAL A 178 3.32 16.71 -0.05
C VAL A 178 4.23 15.58 0.41
N ASP A 179 3.63 14.73 1.21
CA ASP A 179 4.14 13.50 1.78
C ASP A 179 3.48 12.34 1.03
N ILE A 180 4.28 11.35 0.64
CA ILE A 180 3.89 10.27 -0.26
C ILE A 180 4.27 8.94 0.36
N TRP A 181 3.26 8.11 0.60
CA TRP A 181 3.46 6.71 0.98
C TRP A 181 3.44 5.91 -0.30
N HIS A 182 4.60 5.58 -0.85
CA HIS A 182 4.73 4.94 -2.15
C HIS A 182 5.17 3.49 -2.00
N TRP A 183 4.41 2.55 -2.57
CA TRP A 183 4.64 1.13 -2.35
C TRP A 183 4.75 0.35 -3.65
N GLU A 184 5.96 -0.13 -3.92
CA GLU A 184 6.25 -1.12 -4.97
C GLU A 184 6.34 -2.52 -4.35
N LEU A 185 5.60 -3.50 -4.89
CA LEU A 185 5.45 -4.80 -4.23
C LEU A 185 6.63 -5.76 -4.47
N GLU A 186 7.74 -5.56 -3.76
CA GLU A 186 8.90 -6.47 -3.82
C GLU A 186 8.70 -7.78 -3.03
N CYS A 187 7.99 -7.73 -1.91
CA CYS A 187 7.78 -8.88 -1.04
C CYS A 187 6.44 -9.56 -1.27
N ALA A 188 6.39 -10.85 -0.92
CA ALA A 188 5.19 -11.67 -1.03
C ALA A 188 4.06 -11.19 -0.10
N ALA A 189 2.81 -11.53 -0.46
CA ALA A 189 1.62 -11.24 0.34
C ALA A 189 1.77 -11.66 1.80
N GLY A 190 1.26 -10.83 2.72
CA GLY A 190 1.32 -11.08 4.17
C GLY A 190 2.68 -10.79 4.81
N VAL A 191 3.67 -10.33 4.05
CA VAL A 191 4.95 -9.87 4.59
C VAL A 191 4.85 -8.39 4.94
N GLN A 192 5.30 -8.02 6.14
CA GLN A 192 5.39 -6.63 6.57
C GLN A 192 6.44 -5.88 5.73
N SER A 193 6.07 -4.69 5.28
CA SER A 193 6.87 -3.78 4.46
C SER A 193 6.91 -2.39 5.09
N GLY A 194 7.94 -1.61 4.79
CA GLY A 194 8.15 -0.28 5.35
C GLY A 194 9.11 -0.27 6.54
N GLY A 195 9.35 0.92 7.08
CA GLY A 195 10.45 1.15 8.01
C GLY A 195 10.41 0.34 9.31
N ALA A 196 11.60 0.11 9.85
CA ALA A 196 11.86 -0.64 11.08
C ALA A 196 11.43 0.12 12.37
N VAL A 197 10.91 1.34 12.24
CA VAL A 197 10.60 2.27 13.35
C VAL A 197 9.12 2.59 13.48
N ASN A 198 8.28 1.55 13.46
CA ASN A 198 6.93 1.62 14.00
C ASN A 198 6.89 0.92 15.39
N PRO A 199 6.76 1.66 16.52
CA PRO A 199 6.43 3.08 16.64
C PRO A 199 7.65 4.00 16.42
N SER A 200 7.34 5.29 16.21
CA SER A 200 8.29 6.34 15.80
C SER A 200 9.65 6.30 16.49
N GLY A 201 10.70 6.50 15.69
CA GLY A 201 12.10 6.33 16.07
C GLY A 201 12.91 7.63 16.03
N GLU A 202 14.11 7.60 16.61
CA GLU A 202 15.03 8.75 16.65
C GLU A 202 15.72 9.02 15.28
N ALA A 203 14.95 9.20 14.20
CA ALA A 203 15.38 9.63 12.86
C ALA A 203 16.56 8.83 12.27
N LYS A 204 16.35 7.53 12.00
CA LYS A 204 17.42 6.60 11.56
C LYS A 204 17.03 5.58 10.50
N ASP A 205 15.84 5.68 9.94
CA ASP A 205 15.46 4.86 8.79
C ASP A 205 15.26 5.78 7.58
N PRO A 206 16.13 5.73 6.56
CA PRO A 206 15.94 6.52 5.35
C PRO A 206 14.61 6.20 4.68
N GLY A 207 14.00 7.20 4.04
CA GLY A 207 12.76 7.08 3.28
C GLY A 207 12.79 6.00 2.21
N ASN A 208 13.95 5.78 1.59
CA ASN A 208 14.22 4.65 0.71
C ASN A 208 14.42 3.37 1.54
N ASP A 209 13.37 2.58 1.66
CA ASP A 209 13.40 1.35 2.44
C ASP A 209 13.82 0.15 1.59
N ALA A 210 14.95 -0.44 1.98
CA ALA A 210 15.44 -1.68 1.41
C ALA A 210 14.58 -2.93 1.78
N THR A 211 13.57 -2.79 2.65
CA THR A 211 12.70 -3.88 3.11
C THR A 211 11.33 -3.78 2.44
N CYS A 212 11.20 -4.48 1.31
CA CYS A 212 9.93 -4.65 0.61
C CYS A 212 9.35 -3.35 0.00
N ASN A 213 10.20 -2.33 -0.19
CA ASN A 213 9.99 -1.11 -0.99
C ASN A 213 8.67 -0.37 -0.71
N PHE A 214 8.33 -0.22 0.58
CA PHE A 214 7.30 0.71 1.02
C PHE A 214 7.97 2.00 1.50
N ASP A 215 8.15 2.91 0.56
CA ASP A 215 8.98 4.08 0.68
C ASP A 215 8.21 5.27 1.23
N ASP A 216 8.92 6.03 2.08
CA ASP A 216 8.50 7.32 2.58
C ASP A 216 9.16 8.40 1.72
N GLU A 217 8.36 9.12 0.97
CA GLU A 217 8.80 10.05 -0.05
C GLU A 217 8.10 11.39 0.11
N TRP A 218 8.64 12.41 -0.53
CA TRP A 218 8.01 13.74 -0.56
C TRP A 218 8.16 14.35 -1.95
N ALA A 219 7.30 15.33 -2.23
CA ALA A 219 7.42 16.12 -3.45
C ALA A 219 6.98 17.57 -3.23
N THR A 220 7.46 18.48 -4.08
CA THR A 220 6.94 19.86 -4.19
C THR A 220 6.25 20.15 -5.51
N ASP A 221 6.50 19.31 -6.51
CA ASP A 221 5.95 19.33 -7.86
C ASP A 221 6.16 17.93 -8.47
N ALA A 222 5.54 17.66 -9.63
CA ALA A 222 5.58 16.34 -10.26
C ALA A 222 6.99 15.90 -10.71
N GLU A 223 7.93 16.84 -10.88
CA GLU A 223 9.30 16.58 -11.35
C GLU A 223 10.31 16.48 -10.19
N THR A 224 9.89 16.78 -8.97
CA THR A 224 10.73 16.81 -7.76
C THR A 224 10.19 15.85 -6.71
N ARG A 225 9.99 14.59 -7.10
CA ARG A 225 9.76 13.47 -6.19
C ARG A 225 11.11 12.97 -5.68
N GLU A 226 11.25 12.87 -4.36
CA GLU A 226 12.49 12.48 -3.72
C GLU A 226 12.20 11.49 -2.59
N ASP A 227 13.03 10.46 -2.47
CA ASP A 227 13.08 9.63 -1.27
C ASP A 227 13.36 10.52 -0.05
N ASP A 228 12.69 10.28 1.08
CA ASP A 228 12.96 11.02 2.30
C ASP A 228 14.23 10.54 3.02
N ASN A 229 15.38 10.79 2.41
CA ASN A 229 16.70 10.40 2.94
C ASN A 229 17.39 11.55 3.70
N GLY A 230 16.63 12.59 4.03
CA GLY A 230 17.09 13.84 4.64
C GLY A 230 17.66 13.71 6.05
N ALA A 231 18.13 14.84 6.58
CA ALA A 231 18.51 14.90 8.00
C ALA A 231 17.25 15.13 8.84
N GLY A 232 16.75 14.08 9.48
CA GLY A 232 15.45 14.10 10.14
C GLY A 232 14.57 12.93 9.70
N ALA A 233 14.84 12.44 8.48
CA ALA A 233 14.25 11.26 7.83
C ALA A 233 13.79 10.18 8.81
N GLU A 234 12.50 9.88 8.72
CA GLU A 234 11.86 8.85 9.51
C GLU A 234 10.82 8.06 8.70
N ASN A 235 11.25 7.03 7.96
CA ASN A 235 10.29 6.05 7.43
C ASN A 235 9.65 5.28 8.59
N SER A 236 8.45 5.70 8.98
CA SER A 236 7.65 5.09 10.05
C SER A 236 6.43 4.34 9.49
N LEU A 237 6.42 4.11 8.18
CA LEU A 237 5.38 3.38 7.47
C LEU A 237 5.43 1.90 7.83
N LEU A 238 4.25 1.30 7.98
CA LEU A 238 4.08 -0.14 8.10
C LEU A 238 2.94 -0.57 7.19
N GLY A 239 3.22 -1.51 6.30
CA GLY A 239 2.26 -2.05 5.35
C GLY A 239 2.22 -3.57 5.32
N VAL A 240 1.03 -4.14 5.07
CA VAL A 240 0.86 -5.53 4.62
C VAL A 240 -0.15 -5.58 3.47
N TRP A 241 0.18 -6.30 2.41
CA TRP A 241 -0.71 -6.49 1.27
C TRP A 241 -1.20 -7.93 1.15
N SER A 242 -2.39 -8.09 0.57
CA SER A 242 -2.94 -9.39 0.18
C SER A 242 -3.76 -9.29 -1.11
N HIS A 243 -4.11 -10.44 -1.69
CA HIS A 243 -5.01 -10.51 -2.85
C HIS A 243 -6.07 -11.59 -2.62
N SER A 244 -7.32 -11.33 -3.01
CA SER A 244 -8.43 -12.27 -2.80
C SER A 244 -8.26 -13.60 -3.54
N THR A 245 -7.52 -13.56 -4.65
CA THR A 245 -7.30 -14.68 -5.57
C THR A 245 -5.83 -14.74 -5.99
N PRO A 246 -4.89 -15.22 -5.15
CA PRO A 246 -3.46 -15.21 -5.44
C PRO A 246 -3.10 -16.33 -6.43
N THR A 247 -3.61 -16.22 -7.65
CA THR A 247 -3.37 -17.11 -8.77
C THR A 247 -3.10 -16.22 -9.97
N ASP A 248 -1.96 -16.42 -10.59
CA ASP A 248 -1.46 -15.64 -11.72
C ASP A 248 -2.55 -15.31 -12.76
N ASN A 249 -2.69 -14.02 -13.10
CA ASN A 249 -3.68 -13.42 -14.00
C ASN A 249 -5.15 -13.72 -13.65
N SER A 250 -5.45 -14.08 -12.39
CA SER A 250 -6.83 -14.34 -11.96
C SER A 250 -7.45 -13.08 -11.39
N PRO A 251 -8.69 -12.75 -11.78
CA PRO A 251 -9.37 -11.56 -11.26
C PRO A 251 -9.59 -11.67 -9.75
N GLY A 252 -9.50 -10.54 -9.07
CA GLY A 252 -9.73 -10.44 -7.65
C GLY A 252 -9.71 -9.00 -7.16
N VAL A 253 -9.21 -8.85 -5.93
CA VAL A 253 -9.09 -7.56 -5.26
C VAL A 253 -7.74 -7.53 -4.56
N TRP A 254 -6.96 -6.49 -4.83
CA TRP A 254 -5.80 -6.13 -4.04
C TRP A 254 -6.24 -5.43 -2.76
N TYR A 255 -5.60 -5.77 -1.65
CA TYR A 255 -5.76 -5.10 -0.37
C TYR A 255 -4.40 -4.58 0.05
N PHE A 256 -4.26 -3.26 0.16
CA PHE A 256 -3.09 -2.60 0.73
C PHE A 256 -3.48 -2.01 2.08
N GLU A 257 -3.06 -2.66 3.17
CA GLU A 257 -3.19 -2.10 4.51
C GLU A 257 -1.92 -1.34 4.85
N MET A 258 -2.08 -0.08 5.26
CA MET A 258 -0.99 0.84 5.56
C MET A 258 -1.25 1.50 6.90
N SER A 259 -0.18 1.85 7.60
CA SER A 259 -0.25 2.65 8.82
C SER A 259 0.98 3.52 9.00
N ARG A 260 0.79 4.63 9.71
CA ARG A 260 1.86 5.49 10.22
C ARG A 260 1.46 6.07 11.57
N PRO A 261 2.40 6.36 12.47
CA PRO A 261 2.12 7.21 13.62
C PRO A 261 1.39 8.50 13.22
N LEU A 262 0.44 8.94 14.06
CA LEU A 262 -0.27 10.20 13.86
C LEU A 262 0.67 11.41 13.85
N GLN A 263 1.77 11.31 14.60
CA GLN A 263 2.78 12.34 14.73
C GLN A 263 4.15 11.70 14.53
N THR A 264 4.98 12.31 13.69
CA THR A 264 6.34 11.86 13.41
C THR A 264 7.35 12.94 13.79
N GLY A 265 8.63 12.59 13.81
CA GLY A 265 9.73 13.53 14.01
C GLY A 265 10.12 14.28 12.75
N ASP A 266 9.61 13.87 11.59
CA ASP A 266 9.96 14.42 10.28
C ASP A 266 9.16 15.68 9.94
N ALA A 267 9.85 16.67 9.37
CA ALA A 267 9.22 17.86 8.82
C ALA A 267 8.65 17.64 7.40
N GLN A 268 8.99 16.51 6.77
CA GLN A 268 8.54 16.11 5.44
C GLN A 268 7.28 15.23 5.49
N ASP A 269 6.88 14.78 6.69
CA ASP A 269 5.66 14.01 6.90
C ASP A 269 4.44 14.87 7.20
N ALA A 270 3.30 14.49 6.64
CA ALA A 270 2.01 14.99 7.07
C ALA A 270 1.70 14.55 8.51
N GLN A 271 1.35 15.52 9.34
CA GLN A 271 0.97 15.31 10.73
C GLN A 271 -0.56 15.23 10.86
N PHE A 272 -1.06 14.23 11.57
CA PHE A 272 -2.49 13.98 11.70
C PHE A 272 -2.99 14.27 13.11
N THR A 273 -4.01 15.12 13.22
CA THR A 273 -4.65 15.46 14.49
C THR A 273 -6.06 14.87 14.56
N VAL A 274 -6.32 14.01 15.54
CA VAL A 274 -7.67 13.49 15.79
C VAL A 274 -8.65 14.63 16.09
N GLY A 275 -9.81 14.61 15.43
CA GLY A 275 -10.82 15.65 15.48
C GLY A 275 -10.69 16.72 14.40
N GLU A 276 -9.62 16.69 13.60
CA GLU A 276 -9.39 17.59 12.47
C GLU A 276 -9.62 16.89 11.11
N GLN A 277 -9.53 17.68 10.04
CA GLN A 277 -9.61 17.20 8.68
C GLN A 277 -8.21 17.20 8.06
N THR A 278 -7.90 16.17 7.28
CA THR A 278 -6.75 16.14 6.36
C THR A 278 -7.24 15.94 4.92
N LEU A 279 -6.32 15.98 3.96
CA LEU A 279 -6.59 15.78 2.53
C LEU A 279 -5.80 14.59 2.02
N LEU A 280 -6.35 13.92 1.01
CA LEU A 280 -5.77 12.71 0.41
C LEU A 280 -5.88 12.75 -1.12
N ALA A 281 -4.83 12.34 -1.82
CA ALA A 281 -4.91 11.87 -3.20
C ALA A 281 -4.29 10.48 -3.30
N ILE A 282 -4.69 9.72 -4.32
CA ILE A 282 -4.36 8.30 -4.46
C ILE A 282 -3.85 8.05 -5.89
N ALA A 283 -2.85 7.20 -6.03
CA ALA A 283 -2.40 6.66 -7.31
C ALA A 283 -2.24 5.14 -7.26
N TYR A 284 -2.35 4.50 -8.43
CA TYR A 284 -2.22 3.05 -8.60
C TYR A 284 -1.59 2.73 -9.96
N TRP A 285 -0.59 1.84 -9.95
CA TRP A 285 0.08 1.32 -11.13
C TRP A 285 -0.28 -0.16 -11.33
N ASP A 286 -0.64 -0.51 -12.56
CA ASP A 286 -0.93 -1.88 -12.99
C ASP A 286 0.17 -2.32 -13.98
N PRO A 287 0.83 -3.47 -13.77
CA PRO A 287 1.84 -3.94 -14.73
C PRO A 287 1.29 -4.31 -16.11
N ASP A 288 -0.03 -4.42 -16.29
CA ASP A 288 -0.65 -4.72 -17.58
C ASP A 288 -0.50 -3.60 -18.64
N PHE A 289 0.07 -2.44 -18.29
CA PHE A 289 0.32 -1.35 -19.22
C PHE A 289 1.34 -1.68 -20.33
N GLY A 290 2.25 -2.63 -20.09
CA GLY A 290 3.29 -2.97 -21.06
C GLY A 290 4.02 -4.27 -20.78
N PRO A 291 4.76 -4.81 -21.76
CA PRO A 291 5.52 -6.06 -21.57
C PRO A 291 6.67 -5.91 -20.56
N ASP A 292 7.11 -4.68 -20.29
CA ASP A 292 8.17 -4.34 -19.35
C ASP A 292 7.59 -3.77 -18.03
N GLY A 293 6.26 -3.84 -17.83
CA GLY A 293 5.59 -3.32 -16.65
C GLY A 293 5.17 -1.86 -16.80
N TRP A 294 4.95 -1.21 -15.65
CA TRP A 294 4.58 0.22 -15.59
C TRP A 294 5.81 1.15 -15.60
N GLU A 295 5.67 2.32 -16.22
CA GLU A 295 6.57 3.47 -16.06
C GLU A 295 5.97 4.47 -15.05
N ASP A 296 6.75 5.48 -14.67
CA ASP A 296 6.39 6.39 -13.58
C ASP A 296 5.10 7.17 -13.91
N ASP A 297 4.88 7.54 -15.18
CA ASP A 297 3.70 8.24 -15.69
C ASP A 297 2.60 7.33 -16.25
N THR A 298 2.78 6.01 -16.22
CA THR A 298 1.73 5.07 -16.62
C THR A 298 0.97 4.59 -15.39
N HIS A 299 0.06 5.44 -14.90
CA HIS A 299 -0.78 5.12 -13.76
C HIS A 299 -2.13 5.82 -13.81
N VAL A 300 -3.02 5.37 -12.93
CA VAL A 300 -4.28 6.05 -12.64
C VAL A 300 -4.18 6.77 -11.30
N GLN A 301 -4.82 7.93 -11.20
CA GLN A 301 -4.77 8.78 -10.02
C GLN A 301 -6.10 9.49 -9.75
N SER A 302 -6.17 10.11 -8.56
CA SER A 302 -7.33 10.85 -8.09
C SER A 302 -7.13 12.38 -8.04
N SER A 303 -5.93 12.89 -8.29
CA SER A 303 -5.54 14.31 -8.19
C SER A 303 -6.21 15.22 -9.22
N ASN A 304 -6.48 14.76 -10.45
CA ASN A 304 -7.26 15.53 -11.46
C ASN A 304 -8.71 15.77 -11.03
N GLN A 305 -9.16 15.08 -9.98
CA GLN A 305 -10.48 15.24 -9.39
C GLN A 305 -10.41 16.05 -8.08
N GLU A 306 -9.31 16.78 -7.85
CA GLU A 306 -8.95 17.52 -6.64
C GLU A 306 -8.59 16.61 -5.44
N TRP A 307 -8.49 17.19 -4.25
CA TRP A 307 -8.29 16.46 -3.00
C TRP A 307 -9.54 15.67 -2.57
N ILE A 308 -9.33 14.56 -1.87
CA ILE A 308 -10.33 13.86 -1.07
C ILE A 308 -10.22 14.38 0.37
N GLU A 309 -11.33 14.83 0.97
CA GLU A 309 -11.36 15.28 2.37
C GLU A 309 -11.49 14.09 3.35
N VAL A 310 -10.57 13.97 4.30
CA VAL A 310 -10.60 12.90 5.31
C VAL A 310 -10.87 13.49 6.68
N ASN A 311 -11.98 13.11 7.31
CA ASN A 311 -12.39 13.62 8.61
C ASN A 311 -12.01 12.64 9.73
N LEU A 312 -11.02 12.97 10.55
CA LEU A 312 -10.55 12.11 11.64
C LEU A 312 -11.50 12.26 12.85
N LYS A 313 -12.51 11.38 12.97
CA LYS A 313 -13.62 11.50 13.93
C LYS A 313 -13.42 10.75 15.24
#